data_AF-A0A935R6P8-F1
#
_entry.id   AF-A0A935R6P8-F1
#
_cell.length_a   1.000
_cell.length_b   1.000
_cell.length_c   1.000
_cell.angle_alpha   90.00
_cell.angle_beta   90.00
_cell.angle_gamma   90.00
#
_symmetry.space_group_name_H-M   'P 1'
#
loop_
_entity.id
_entity.type
_entity.pdbx_description
1 polymer ?
#
loop_
_entity_poly.entity_id
_entity_poly.type
_entity_poly.pdbx_seq_one_letter_code
_entity_poly.pdbx_strand_id
1 'polypeptide(L)'
;MLVRDTAEQVMMDGGEGPTDDTIHIVLDQYRRSQEAGLNRAHIACLEGVLADPNRRLPEGDLPAELVNRQLLLAYPNESTWYLPHTALIWKMLRRPGPSA
;
A
#
# COMPACT_ATOMS: atom_id res chain seq x y z
N MET A 1 2.31 -7.96 -3.02
CA MET A 1 3.01 -7.72 -4.32
C MET A 1 2.51 -8.81 -5.21
N LEU A 2 1.86 -8.51 -6.34
CA LEU A 2 1.07 -9.49 -7.10
C LEU A 2 1.78 -10.83 -7.37
N VAL A 3 3.10 -10.83 -7.62
CA VAL A 3 3.90 -12.07 -7.79
C VAL A 3 3.94 -12.92 -6.52
N ARG A 4 4.17 -12.30 -5.35
CA ARG A 4 4.13 -12.96 -4.05
C ARG A 4 2.73 -13.48 -3.75
N ASP A 5 1.72 -12.64 -3.95
CA ASP A 5 0.33 -12.97 -3.61
C ASP A 5 -0.18 -14.13 -4.51
N THR A 6 0.28 -14.18 -5.76
CA THR A 6 0.07 -15.31 -6.68
C THR A 6 0.78 -16.58 -6.20
N ALA A 7 2.03 -16.48 -5.75
CA ALA A 7 2.75 -17.64 -5.24
C ALA A 7 2.10 -18.20 -3.97
N GLU A 8 1.65 -17.34 -3.04
CA GLU A 8 0.91 -17.75 -1.84
C GLU A 8 -0.40 -18.47 -2.22
N GLN A 9 -1.16 -17.95 -3.18
CA GLN A 9 -2.40 -18.58 -3.65
C GLN A 9 -2.13 -19.97 -4.27
N VAL A 10 -1.10 -20.12 -5.10
CA VAL A 10 -0.70 -21.43 -5.67
C VAL A 10 -0.37 -22.44 -4.58
N MET A 11 0.32 -22.01 -3.52
CA MET A 11 0.64 -22.89 -2.38
C MET A 11 -0.62 -23.30 -1.61
N MET A 12 -1.58 -22.39 -1.41
CA MET A 12 -2.86 -22.70 -0.75
C MET A 12 -3.70 -23.68 -1.55
N ASP A 13 -3.69 -23.54 -2.88
CA ASP A 13 -4.44 -24.40 -3.80
C ASP A 13 -3.73 -25.75 -4.03
N GLY A 14 -2.50 -25.94 -3.52
CA GLY A 14 -1.71 -27.16 -3.67
C GLY A 14 -1.20 -27.38 -5.10
N GLY A 15 -1.10 -26.33 -5.90
CA GLY A 15 -0.70 -26.39 -7.31
C GLY A 15 0.82 -26.36 -7.51
N GLU A 16 1.28 -26.84 -8.66
CA GLU A 16 2.70 -26.79 -9.06
C GLU A 16 3.11 -25.42 -9.64
N GLY A 17 2.14 -24.58 -10.02
CA GLY A 17 2.39 -23.27 -10.63
C GLY A 17 1.12 -22.44 -10.81
N PRO A 18 1.27 -21.16 -11.19
CA PRO A 18 0.14 -20.27 -11.40
C PRO A 18 -0.67 -20.69 -12.62
N THR A 19 -1.98 -20.76 -12.43
CA THR A 19 -2.96 -20.90 -13.51
C THR A 19 -3.59 -19.55 -13.81
N ASP A 20 -4.27 -19.43 -14.96
CA ASP A 20 -5.05 -18.24 -15.29
C ASP A 20 -6.10 -17.95 -14.20
N ASP A 21 -6.74 -18.98 -13.65
CA ASP A 21 -7.72 -18.85 -12.56
C ASP A 21 -7.07 -18.30 -11.29
N THR A 22 -5.89 -18.80 -10.91
CA THR A 22 -5.12 -18.29 -9.76
C THR A 22 -4.77 -16.81 -9.94
N ILE A 23 -4.33 -16.43 -11.14
CA ILE A 23 -4.00 -15.03 -11.47
C ILE A 23 -5.26 -14.16 -11.40
N HIS A 24 -6.39 -14.62 -11.95
CA HIS A 24 -7.65 -13.89 -11.93
C HIS A 24 -8.17 -13.64 -10.51
N ILE A 25 -8.07 -14.63 -9.62
CA ILE A 25 -8.46 -14.49 -8.22
C ILE A 25 -7.63 -13.42 -7.53
N VAL A 26 -6.31 -13.47 -7.67
CA VAL A 26 -5.38 -12.52 -7.03
C VAL A 26 -5.59 -11.11 -7.57
N LEU A 27 -5.81 -10.97 -8.87
CA LEU A 27 -6.12 -9.67 -9.49
C LEU A 27 -7.46 -9.11 -9.02
N ASP A 28 -8.50 -9.93 -8.85
CA ASP A 28 -9.80 -9.47 -8.37
C ASP A 28 -9.75 -9.06 -6.89
N GLN A 29 -9.03 -9.81 -6.05
CA GLN A 29 -8.78 -9.44 -4.66
C GLN A 29 -8.01 -8.12 -4.57
N TYR A 30 -6.94 -7.98 -5.36
CA TYR A 30 -6.18 -6.75 -5.43
C TYR A 30 -7.06 -5.58 -5.88
N ARG A 31 -7.86 -5.75 -6.94
CA ARG A 31 -8.82 -4.74 -7.42
C ARG A 31 -9.80 -4.33 -6.32
N ARG A 32 -10.45 -5.28 -5.64
CA ARG A 32 -11.38 -5.00 -4.53
C ARG A 32 -10.72 -4.23 -3.39
N SER A 33 -9.46 -4.55 -3.07
CA SER A 33 -8.70 -3.83 -2.03
C SER A 33 -8.39 -2.38 -2.40
N GLN A 34 -8.26 -2.08 -3.70
CA GLN A 34 -8.09 -0.73 -4.21
C GLN A 34 -9.43 0.02 -4.29
N GLU A 35 -10.50 -0.67 -4.72
CA GLU A 35 -11.86 -0.13 -4.84
C GLU A 35 -12.50 0.22 -3.48
N ALA A 36 -12.17 -0.53 -2.42
CA ALA A 36 -12.63 -0.23 -1.06
C ALA A 36 -12.14 1.15 -0.53
N GLY A 37 -11.15 1.76 -1.20
CA GLY A 37 -10.68 3.10 -0.91
C GLY A 37 -9.98 3.25 0.44
N LEU A 38 -9.80 4.49 0.89
CA LEU A 38 -9.20 4.83 2.18
C LEU A 38 -10.26 5.42 3.10
N ASN A 39 -10.42 4.80 4.28
CA ASN A 39 -11.22 5.38 5.35
C ASN A 39 -10.43 6.44 6.14
N ARG A 40 -11.09 7.11 7.08
CA ARG A 40 -10.48 8.19 7.88
C ARG A 40 -9.25 7.74 8.68
N ALA A 41 -9.21 6.51 9.17
CA ALA A 41 -8.06 5.97 9.92
C ALA A 41 -6.83 5.80 9.01
N HIS A 42 -7.02 5.32 7.78
CA HIS A 42 -5.95 5.21 6.79
C HIS A 42 -5.34 6.57 6.48
N ILE A 43 -6.18 7.59 6.30
CA ILE A 43 -5.73 8.96 6.02
C ILE A 43 -4.92 9.50 7.20
N ALA A 44 -5.44 9.37 8.43
CA ALA A 44 -4.74 9.82 9.63
C ALA A 44 -3.37 9.13 9.81
N CYS A 45 -3.27 7.84 9.49
CA CYS A 45 -1.99 7.11 9.54
C CYS A 45 -0.99 7.66 8.50
N LEU A 46 -1.43 7.91 7.26
CA LEU A 46 -0.58 8.50 6.22
C LEU A 46 -0.11 9.91 6.59
N GLU A 47 -1.01 10.74 7.13
CA GLU A 47 -0.69 12.09 7.62
C GLU A 47 0.30 12.05 8.80
N GLY A 48 0.14 11.09 9.72
CA GLY A 48 1.05 10.89 10.86
C GLY A 48 2.47 10.53 10.43
N VAL A 49 2.62 9.60 9.47
CA VAL A 49 3.93 9.25 8.89
C VAL A 49 4.59 10.46 8.22
N LEU A 50 3.79 11.27 7.51
CA LEU A 50 4.29 12.46 6.83
C LEU A 50 4.71 13.58 7.78
N ALA A 51 4.03 13.71 8.92
CA ALA A 51 4.32 14.72 9.92
C ALA A 51 5.56 14.37 10.77
N ASP A 52 5.95 13.10 10.88
CA ASP A 52 7.16 12.68 11.59
C ASP A 52 8.42 13.01 10.77
N PRO A 53 9.32 13.88 11.27
CA PRO A 53 10.59 14.18 10.60
C PRO A 53 11.46 12.94 10.37
N ASN A 54 11.32 11.93 11.22
CA ASN A 54 12.04 10.65 11.11
C ASN A 54 11.27 9.60 10.30
N ARG A 55 10.06 9.92 9.83
CA ARG A 55 9.18 9.05 9.03
C ARG A 55 8.99 7.65 9.60
N ARG A 56 8.88 7.52 10.93
CA ARG A 56 8.64 6.23 11.58
C ARG A 56 7.20 5.78 11.33
N LEU A 57 6.98 4.47 11.36
CA LEU A 57 5.62 3.95 11.36
C LEU A 57 4.94 4.23 12.70
N PRO A 58 3.67 4.68 12.70
CA PRO A 58 2.82 4.66 13.88
C PRO A 58 2.71 3.25 14.46
N GLU A 59 2.27 3.14 15.71
CA GLU A 59 1.95 1.84 16.31
C GLU A 59 0.62 1.26 15.77
N GLY A 60 0.47 -0.06 15.85
CA GLY A 60 -0.73 -0.80 15.43
C GLY A 60 -0.60 -1.49 14.08
N ASP A 61 -1.71 -2.07 13.61
CA ASP A 61 -1.74 -2.93 12.42
C ASP A 61 -1.91 -2.17 11.10
N LEU A 62 -2.48 -0.96 11.17
CA LEU A 62 -2.80 -0.12 10.01
C LEU A 62 -1.59 0.24 9.12
N PRO A 63 -0.41 0.54 9.69
CA PRO A 63 0.80 0.78 8.91
C PRO A 63 1.21 -0.44 8.07
N ALA A 64 1.11 -1.65 8.63
CA ALA A 64 1.43 -2.89 7.92
C ALA A 64 0.44 -3.13 6.76
N GLU A 65 -0.85 -2.84 6.97
CA GLU A 65 -1.85 -2.87 5.90
C GLU A 65 -1.50 -1.89 4.78
N LEU A 66 -1.15 -0.64 5.12
CA LEU A 66 -0.78 0.38 4.12
C LEU A 66 0.50 0.03 3.35
N VAL A 67 1.46 -0.65 3.99
CA VAL A 67 2.65 -1.19 3.31
C VAL A 67 2.27 -2.31 2.34
N ASN A 68 1.40 -3.24 2.75
CA ASN A 68 0.92 -4.31 1.90
C ASN A 68 0.13 -3.79 0.69
N ARG A 69 -0.68 -2.75 0.90
CA ARG A 69 -1.41 -2.04 -0.17
C ARG A 69 -0.52 -1.16 -1.05
N GLN A 70 0.79 -1.12 -0.80
CA GLN A 70 1.78 -0.27 -1.48
C GLN A 70 1.46 1.23 -1.40
N LEU A 71 0.70 1.62 -0.38
CA LEU A 71 0.36 3.01 -0.08
C LEU A 71 1.38 3.65 0.86
N LEU A 72 2.16 2.84 1.57
CA LEU A 72 3.42 3.21 2.21
C LEU A 72 4.53 2.37 1.63
N LEU A 73 5.55 3.00 1.03
CA LEU A 73 6.70 2.29 0.47
C LEU A 73 7.82 2.23 1.49
N ALA A 74 8.18 1.04 1.97
CA ALA A 74 9.37 0.86 2.78
C ALA A 74 10.63 1.01 1.91
N TYR A 75 11.41 2.06 2.11
CA TYR A 75 12.73 2.22 1.48
C TYR A 75 13.83 1.62 2.38
N PRO A 76 14.53 0.56 1.94
CA PRO A 76 15.55 -0.09 2.74
C PRO A 76 16.92 0.56 2.53
N ASN A 77 17.12 1.79 3.03
CA ASN A 77 18.46 2.41 3.08
C ASN A 77 18.75 2.87 4.52
N GLU A 78 19.38 2.00 5.32
CA GLU A 78 19.89 2.16 6.71
C GLU A 78 18.95 2.79 7.78
N SER A 79 17.82 3.35 7.39
CA SER A 79 16.78 3.95 8.23
C SER A 79 15.46 3.82 7.46
N THR A 80 14.44 3.24 8.06
CA THR A 80 13.22 2.85 7.35
C THR A 80 12.39 4.07 6.99
N TRP A 81 12.35 4.46 5.72
CA TRP A 81 11.58 5.61 5.25
C TRP A 81 10.31 5.11 4.58
N TYR A 82 9.17 5.67 4.94
CA TYR A 82 7.88 5.34 4.34
C TYR A 82 7.33 6.55 3.58
N LEU A 83 7.23 6.44 2.25
CA LEU A 83 6.64 7.46 1.39
C LEU A 83 5.25 7.02 0.92
N PRO A 84 4.26 7.94 0.89
CA PRO A 84 3.01 7.68 0.20
C PRO A 84 3.27 7.39 -1.29
N HIS A 85 2.51 6.46 -1.87
CA HIS A 85 2.59 6.13 -3.31
C HIS A 85 2.61 7.40 -4.19
N THR A 86 3.37 7.42 -5.28
CA THR A 86 3.56 8.59 -6.18
C THR A 86 2.25 9.22 -6.67
N ALA A 87 1.16 8.44 -6.75
CA ALA A 87 -0.18 8.93 -7.06
C ALA A 87 -0.78 9.84 -5.96
N LEU A 88 -0.51 9.55 -4.68
CA LEU A 88 -0.85 10.42 -3.55
C LEU A 88 -0.03 11.71 -3.61
N ILE A 89 1.26 11.62 -3.91
CA ILE A 89 2.13 12.79 -4.13
C ILE A 89 1.61 13.67 -5.28
N TRP A 90 1.17 13.09 -6.40
CA TRP A 90 0.57 13.83 -7.52
C TRP A 90 -0.76 14.51 -7.16
N LYS A 91 -1.63 13.85 -6.39
CA LYS A 91 -2.86 14.46 -5.86
C LYS A 91 -2.56 15.61 -4.89
N MET A 92 -1.47 15.50 -4.13
CA MET A 92 -1.03 16.52 -3.17
C MET A 92 -0.31 17.70 -3.83
N LEU A 93 0.49 17.48 -4.89
CA LEU A 93 1.09 18.55 -5.71
C LEU A 93 0.05 19.33 -6.52
N ARG A 94 -1.15 18.76 -6.74
CA ARG A 94 -2.30 19.44 -7.33
C ARG A 94 -3.15 20.23 -6.33
N ARG A 95 -2.77 20.32 -5.05
CA ARG A 95 -3.37 21.29 -4.14
C ARG A 95 -3.07 22.68 -4.73
N PRO A 96 -4.08 23.50 -5.11
CA PRO A 96 -3.79 24.85 -5.57
C PRO A 96 -3.02 25.54 -4.44
N GLY A 97 -1.91 26.19 -4.78
CA GLY A 97 -1.21 27.07 -3.85
C GLY A 97 -2.21 28.07 -3.25
N PRO A 98 -1.92 28.63 -2.05
CA PRO A 98 -2.82 29.59 -1.42
C PRO A 98 -3.19 30.66 -2.44
N SER A 99 -4.48 30.84 -2.65
CA SER A 99 -5.01 31.91 -3.49
C SER A 99 -4.46 33.23 -2.97
N ALA A 100 -3.57 33.84 -3.74
CA ALA A 100 -3.16 35.23 -3.57
C ALA A 100 -4.21 36.14 -4.23
#